data_AF-A0A510KE78-F1
#
_entry.id   AF-A0A510KE78-F1
#
_cell.length_a   1.000
_cell.length_b   1.000
_cell.length_c   1.000
_cell.angle_alpha   90.00
_cell.angle_beta   90.00
_cell.angle_gamma   90.00
#
_symmetry.space_group_name_H-M   'P 1'
#
loop_
_entity.id
_entity.type
_entity.pdbx_description
1 polymer ?
#
loop_
_entity_poly.entity_id
_entity_poly.type
_entity_poly.pdbx_seq_one_letter_code
_entity_poly.pdbx_strand_id
1 'polypeptide(L)' 'MRNDEKCCKCGMDIFEIKKVAIPTKRAVGAKIAIDTFYLKICKNCGYTEMYSTKIIQKVEDPI' A
#
# COMPACT_ATOMS: atom_id res chain seq x y z
N MET A 1 8.32 1.34 -1.91
CA MET A 1 7.56 1.13 -0.65
C MET A 1 8.50 1.48 0.50
N ARG A 2 8.04 2.04 1.63
CA ARG A 2 8.95 2.31 2.75
C ARG A 2 9.42 0.95 3.29
N ASN A 3 10.71 0.65 3.08
CA ASN A 3 11.28 -0.65 3.39
C ASN A 3 11.73 -0.71 4.85
N ASP A 4 10.91 -0.20 5.77
CA ASP A 4 11.17 -0.37 7.19
C ASP A 4 11.04 -1.87 7.49
N GLU A 5 12.15 -2.51 7.83
CA GLU A 5 12.23 -3.95 8.09
C GLU A 5 11.42 -4.37 9.33
N LYS A 6 10.98 -3.40 10.16
CA LYS A 6 10.25 -3.63 11.40
C LYS A 6 8.91 -2.91 11.43
N CYS A 7 7.94 -3.52 12.09
CA CYS A 7 6.61 -2.97 12.27
C CYS A 7 6.72 -1.74 13.18
N CYS A 8 6.25 -0.58 12.71
CA CYS A 8 6.30 0.65 13.52
C CYS A 8 5.47 0.60 14.80
N LYS A 9 4.54 -0.37 14.93
CA LYS A 9 3.74 -0.57 16.15
C LYS A 9 4.35 -1.56 17.14
N CYS A 10 4.80 -2.73 16.69
CA CYS A 10 5.24 -3.81 17.58
C CYS A 10 6.70 -4.27 17.38
N GLY A 11 7.44 -3.63 16.48
CA GLY A 11 8.86 -3.90 16.22
C GLY A 11 9.19 -5.22 15.50
N MET A 12 8.20 -6.08 15.25
CA MET A 12 8.39 -7.36 14.55
C MET A 12 8.57 -7.17 13.05
N ASP A 13 9.32 -8.08 12.42
CA ASP A 13 9.72 -8.08 11.01
C ASP A 13 8.91 -9.06 10.14
N ILE A 14 7.85 -9.65 10.68
CA ILE A 14 6.98 -10.58 9.96
C ILE A 14 5.80 -9.86 9.30
N PHE A 15 5.79 -9.86 7.96
CA PHE A 15 4.78 -9.18 7.16
C PHE A 15 4.11 -10.06 6.11
N GLU A 16 2.91 -9.66 5.71
CA GLU A 16 2.22 -10.10 4.51
C GLU A 16 2.01 -8.91 3.58
N ILE A 17 2.31 -9.08 2.30
CA ILE A 17 2.03 -8.07 1.28
C ILE A 17 0.82 -8.52 0.45
N LYS A 18 -0.21 -7.66 0.37
CA LYS A 18 -1.38 -7.87 -0.49
C LYS A 18 -1.53 -6.72 -1.48
N LYS A 19 -2.11 -7.00 -2.64
CA LYS A 19 -2.48 -5.99 -3.62
C LYS A 19 -4.00 -5.88 -3.68
N VAL A 20 -4.53 -4.67 -3.56
CA VAL A 20 -5.98 -4.41 -3.51
C VAL A 20 -6.35 -3.29 -4.47
N ALA A 21 -7.50 -3.42 -5.12
CA ALA A 21 -8.11 -2.37 -5.95
C ALA A 21 -9.22 -1.71 -5.13
N ILE A 22 -9.10 -0.40 -4.89
CA ILE A 22 -10.03 0.38 -4.07
C ILE A 22 -10.66 1.48 -4.93
N PRO A 23 -11.99 1.62 -4.92
CA PRO A 23 -12.66 2.81 -5.46
C PRO A 23 -12.26 4.08 -4.67
N THR A 24 -11.61 5.05 -5.31
CA THR A 24 -11.06 6.23 -4.61
C THR A 24 -11.76 7.54 -4.90
N LYS A 25 -12.34 7.70 -6.10
CA LYS A 25 -13.02 8.94 -6.50
C LYS A 25 -14.30 8.67 -7.26
N ARG A 26 -15.32 9.49 -7.01
CA ARG A 26 -16.37 9.73 -8.01
C ARG A 26 -15.81 10.70 -9.05
N ALA A 27 -15.64 10.25 -10.28
CA ALA A 27 -15.43 11.14 -11.40
C ALA A 27 -16.78 11.77 -11.80
N VAL A 28 -16.74 12.98 -12.37
CA VAL A 28 -17.93 13.69 -12.85
C VAL A 28 -18.64 12.81 -13.89
N GLY A 29 -19.92 12.53 -13.65
CA GLY A 29 -20.73 11.61 -14.47
C GLY A 29 -20.40 10.14 -14.22
N ALA A 30 -21.05 9.52 -13.23
CA ALA A 30 -21.17 8.07 -12.94
C ALA A 30 -19.91 7.17 -12.96
N LYS A 31 -18.73 7.68 -13.32
CA LYS A 31 -17.49 6.92 -13.43
C LYS A 31 -16.82 6.91 -12.06
N ILE A 32 -16.46 5.72 -11.59
CA ILE A 32 -15.72 5.55 -10.34
C ILE A 32 -14.27 5.27 -10.71
N ALA A 33 -13.35 6.09 -10.20
CA ALA A 33 -11.93 5.81 -10.34
C ALA A 33 -11.54 4.67 -9.40
N ILE A 34 -10.90 3.64 -9.94
CA ILE A 34 -10.35 2.52 -9.19
C ILE A 34 -8.83 2.69 -9.16
N ASP A 35 -8.27 2.77 -7.95
CA ASP A 35 -6.83 2.82 -7.75
C ASP A 35 -6.34 1.53 -7.09
N THR A 36 -5.10 1.17 -7.37
CA THR A 36 -4.48 -0.02 -6.79
C THR A 36 -3.51 0.36 -5.68
N PHE A 37 -3.48 -0.45 -4.64
CA PHE A 37 -2.64 -0.26 -3.47
C PHE A 37 -1.95 -1.56 -3.07
N TYR A 38 -0.76 -1.44 -2.51
CA TYR A 38 -0.12 -2.48 -1.74
C TYR A 38 -0.43 -2.28 -0.26
N LEU A 39 -0.86 -3.34 0.41
CA LEU A 39 -1.02 -3.42 1.85
C LEU A 39 0.14 -4.21 2.42
N LYS A 40 0.90 -3.61 3.35
CA LYS A 40 1.90 -4.30 4.15
C LYS A 40 1.31 -4.52 5.54
N ILE A 41 1.00 -5.78 5.85
CA ILE A 41 0.26 -6.17 7.04
C ILE A 41 1.23 -6.88 7.99
N CYS A 42 1.38 -6.39 9.22
CA CYS A 42 2.15 -7.09 10.25
C CYS A 42 1.41 -8.36 10.69
N LYS A 43 2.02 -9.53 10.53
CA LYS A 43 1.39 -10.81 10.92
C LYS A 43 1.29 -11.01 12.43
N ASN A 44 2.05 -10.24 13.21
CA ASN A 44 1.98 -10.30 14.67
C ASN A 44 0.80 -9.49 15.24
N CYS A 45 0.68 -8.21 14.87
CA CYS A 45 -0.27 -7.28 15.49
C CYS A 45 -1.36 -6.74 14.56
N GLY A 46 -1.37 -7.14 13.29
CA GLY A 46 -2.35 -6.71 12.28
C GLY A 46 -2.20 -5.27 11.78
N TYR A 47 -1.24 -4.50 12.30
CA TYR A 47 -0.99 -3.15 11.83
C TYR A 47 -0.70 -3.15 10.31
N THR A 48 -1.42 -2.31 9.58
CA THR A 48 -1.43 -2.32 8.12
C THR A 48 -1.04 -0.97 7.57
N GLU A 49 0.01 -0.95 6.76
CA GLU A 49 0.45 0.20 5.98
C GLU A 49 -0.11 0.07 4.56
N MET A 50 -0.62 1.17 4.00
CA MET A 50 -1.17 1.19 2.65
C MET A 50 -0.34 2.12 1.75
N TYR A 51 0.09 1.59 0.61
CA TYR A 51 0.93 2.30 -0.35
C TYR A 51 0.29 2.31 -1.73
N SER A 52 0.12 3.49 -2.32
CA SER A 52 -0.40 3.61 -3.69
C SER A 52 0.62 3.06 -4.71
N THR A 53 0.18 2.18 -5.61
CA THR A 53 1.06 1.64 -6.67
C THR A 53 1.59 2.74 -7.58
N LYS A 54 0.82 3.81 -7.79
CA LYS A 54 1.18 4.95 -8.64
C LYS A 54 2.41 5.71 -8.13
N ILE A 55 2.66 5.67 -6.83
CA ILE A 55 3.79 6.36 -6.20
C ILE A 55 5.00 5.44 -6.15
N ILE A 56 4.80 4.13 -5.91
CA ILE A 56 5.91 3.17 -5.85
C ILE A 56 6.61 3.04 -7.20
N GLN A 57 5.87 3.00 -8.31
CA GLN A 57 6.46 2.91 -9.65
C GLN A 57 7.39 4.08 -9.99
N LYS A 58 7.16 5.27 -9.42
CA LYS A 58 8.01 6.45 -9.68
C LYS A 58 9.37 6.40 -8.98
N VAL A 59 9.57 5.49 -8.04
CA VAL A 59 10.81 5.38 -7.25
C VAL A 59 11.76 4.32 -7.83
N GLU A 60 11.27 3.41 -8.68
CA GLU A 60 12.08 2.37 -9.32
C GLU A 60 12.80 2.83 -10.60
N ASP A 61 12.57 4.06 -11.07
CA ASP A 61 13.36 4.70 -12.13
C ASP A 61 14.33 5.77 -11.56
N PRO A 62 15.48 5.39 -10.97
CA PRO A 62 16.69 6.19 -11.02
C PRO A 62 17.57 5.68 -12.18
N ILE A 63 17.82 6.58 -13.15
CA ILE A 63 18.80 6.43 -14.24
C ILE A 63 20.18 6.06 -13.69
#